data_AF-A0AAD9G0G2-F1
#
_entry.id   AF-A0AAD9G0G2-F1
#
_cell.length_a   1.000
_cell.length_b   1.000
_cell.length_c   1.000
_cell.angle_alpha   90.00
_cell.angle_beta   90.00
_cell.angle_gamma   90.00
#
_symmetry.space_group_name_H-M   'P 1'
#
loop_
_entity.id
_entity.type
_entity.pdbx_description
1 polymer ?
#
loop_
_entity_poly.entity_id
_entity_poly.type
_entity_poly.pdbx_seq_one_letter_code
_entity_poly.pdbx_strand_id
1 'polypeptide(L)'
;MVKFFCAIVGAAGSAFSVRVDESDTVDDLKKVIKAEKMYQFPADELQLFLAKTADGGWLRSDDPDVTSMRSGAIPEQVKKLLNEEIDPAEEIGDLFGGAPKKKTIHVLVVVLEAGVGSALLQKVNTVEYQDVWYGLQGSVGRGEGIDLNDERTLSRSALTADIID
;
A
#
# COMPACT_ATOMS: atom_id res chain seq x y z
N MET A 1 -12.87 -19.46 3.68
CA MET A 1 -11.85 -18.71 2.90
C MET A 1 -12.52 -17.83 1.87
N VAL A 2 -12.48 -16.52 2.09
CA VAL A 2 -12.96 -15.46 1.20
C VAL A 2 -11.79 -14.77 0.50
N LYS A 3 -12.07 -14.19 -0.67
CA LYS A 3 -11.11 -13.41 -1.45
C LYS A 3 -11.68 -12.02 -1.66
N PHE A 4 -10.91 -11.00 -1.31
CA PHE A 4 -11.26 -9.61 -1.56
C PHE A 4 -10.06 -8.81 -2.05
N PHE A 5 -10.33 -7.59 -2.48
CA PHE A 5 -9.34 -6.69 -3.06
C PHE A 5 -9.07 -5.50 -2.14
N CYS A 6 -7.79 -5.24 -1.92
CA CYS A 6 -7.28 -4.13 -1.13
C CYS A 6 -6.63 -3.10 -2.06
N ALA A 7 -6.78 -1.82 -1.74
CA ALA A 7 -6.08 -0.73 -2.40
C ALA A 7 -5.36 0.13 -1.37
N ILE A 8 -4.12 0.50 -1.66
CA ILE A 8 -3.35 1.41 -0.79
C ILE A 8 -3.77 2.85 -1.14
N VAL A 9 -4.06 3.64 -0.12
CA VAL A 9 -4.40 5.05 -0.29
C VAL A 9 -3.17 5.92 -0.04
N GLY A 10 -2.95 6.91 -0.91
CA GLY A 10 -1.82 7.83 -0.81
C GLY A 10 -0.49 7.30 -1.38
N ALA A 11 -0.50 6.09 -1.92
CA ALA A 11 0.66 5.48 -2.55
C ALA A 11 0.29 5.05 -3.98
N ALA A 12 1.15 5.35 -4.97
CA ALA A 12 0.93 4.90 -6.33
C ALA A 12 1.03 3.36 -6.38
N GLY A 13 -0.02 2.71 -6.89
CA GLY A 13 -0.07 1.25 -6.86
C GLY A 13 -1.36 0.66 -7.40
N SER A 14 -1.29 -0.63 -7.74
CA SER A 14 -2.47 -1.39 -8.14
C SER A 14 -3.14 -2.02 -6.92
N ALA A 15 -4.45 -2.22 -7.01
CA ALA A 15 -5.17 -3.05 -6.07
C ALA A 15 -4.64 -4.49 -6.11
N PHE A 16 -4.54 -5.11 -4.94
CA PHE A 16 -4.05 -6.47 -4.75
C PHE A 16 -5.12 -7.32 -4.08
N SER A 17 -5.05 -8.63 -4.25
CA SER A 17 -6.03 -9.52 -3.65
C SER A 17 -5.44 -10.29 -2.49
N VAL A 18 -6.19 -10.39 -1.40
CA VAL A 18 -5.84 -11.20 -0.23
C VAL A 18 -6.87 -12.30 -0.02
N ARG A 19 -6.46 -13.36 0.66
CA ARG A 19 -7.34 -14.47 1.04
C ARG A 19 -7.23 -14.68 2.54
N VAL A 20 -8.37 -14.72 3.21
CA VAL A 20 -8.51 -14.95 4.66
C VAL A 20 -9.78 -15.77 4.90
N ASP A 21 -9.93 -16.35 6.07
CA ASP A 21 -11.15 -17.04 6.47
C ASP A 21 -12.21 -16.07 7.00
N GLU A 22 -13.48 -16.47 6.93
CA GLU A 22 -14.60 -15.60 7.36
C GLU A 22 -14.63 -15.43 8.88
N SER A 23 -14.10 -16.42 9.61
CA SER A 23 -13.90 -16.39 11.05
C SER A 23 -12.65 -15.64 11.49
N ASP A 24 -11.82 -15.18 10.55
CA ASP A 24 -10.64 -14.39 10.89
C ASP A 24 -11.08 -12.98 11.29
N THR A 25 -10.21 -12.31 12.05
CA THR A 25 -10.44 -10.93 12.47
C THR A 25 -9.79 -9.94 11.52
N VAL A 26 -10.14 -8.67 11.65
CA VAL A 26 -9.50 -7.56 10.93
C VAL A 26 -8.02 -7.42 11.34
N ASP A 27 -7.65 -7.76 12.57
CA ASP A 27 -6.24 -7.86 13.00
C ASP A 27 -5.47 -8.91 12.18
N ASP A 28 -6.04 -10.09 11.99
CA ASP A 28 -5.43 -11.13 11.15
C ASP A 28 -5.28 -10.67 9.70
N LEU A 29 -6.25 -9.91 9.19
CA LEU A 29 -6.14 -9.27 7.89
C LEU A 29 -4.97 -8.26 7.83
N LYS A 30 -4.77 -7.43 8.86
CA LYS A 30 -3.61 -6.51 8.91
C LYS A 30 -2.30 -7.29 8.81
N LYS A 31 -2.17 -8.42 9.51
CA LYS A 31 -0.98 -9.31 9.44
C LYS A 31 -0.78 -9.91 8.05
N VAL A 32 -1.86 -10.35 7.40
CA VAL A 32 -1.79 -10.92 6.03
C VAL A 32 -1.36 -9.86 5.02
N ILE A 33 -1.91 -8.64 5.09
CA ILE A 33 -1.51 -7.53 4.21
C ILE A 33 -0.03 -7.19 4.41
N LYS A 34 0.41 -7.11 5.67
CA LYS A 34 1.82 -6.88 6.01
C LYS A 34 2.72 -7.93 5.37
N ALA A 35 2.37 -9.21 5.50
CA ALA A 35 3.16 -10.31 4.93
C ALA A 35 3.20 -10.27 3.40
N GLU A 36 2.05 -10.03 2.75
CA GLU A 36 1.93 -9.93 1.30
C GLU A 36 2.75 -8.77 0.71
N LYS A 37 2.78 -7.63 1.41
CA LYS A 37 3.53 -6.44 1.01
C LYS A 37 4.97 -6.40 1.53
N MET A 38 5.35 -7.37 2.36
CA MET A 38 6.67 -7.43 3.01
C MET A 38 6.99 -6.16 3.80
N TYR A 39 5.99 -5.55 4.44
CA TYR A 39 6.21 -4.38 5.28
C TYR A 39 7.04 -4.73 6.52
N GLN A 40 8.02 -3.89 6.85
CA GLN A 40 8.92 -4.11 7.99
C GLN A 40 8.37 -3.56 9.31
N PHE A 41 7.33 -2.73 9.27
CA PHE A 41 6.69 -2.13 10.44
C PHE A 41 5.63 -3.08 11.08
N PRO A 42 5.25 -2.87 12.35
CA PRO A 42 4.16 -3.60 13.00
C PRO A 42 2.82 -3.47 12.25
N ALA A 43 2.00 -4.52 12.27
CA ALA A 43 0.72 -4.52 11.56
C ALA A 43 -0.26 -3.44 12.08
N ASP A 44 -0.04 -2.97 13.31
CA ASP A 44 -0.78 -1.89 13.97
C ASP A 44 -0.63 -0.53 13.27
N GLU A 45 0.43 -0.34 12.47
CA GLU A 45 0.61 0.86 11.64
C GLU A 45 -0.27 0.86 10.38
N LEU A 46 -0.93 -0.27 10.07
CA LEU A 46 -1.94 -0.33 9.02
C LEU A 46 -3.30 0.07 9.58
N GLN A 47 -3.91 1.07 8.95
CA GLN A 47 -5.31 1.39 9.16
C GLN A 47 -6.13 0.86 7.99
N LEU A 48 -7.21 0.14 8.30
CA LEU A 48 -8.09 -0.47 7.31
C LEU A 48 -9.44 0.22 7.34
N PHE A 49 -9.95 0.57 6.16
CA PHE A 49 -11.23 1.24 5.99
C PHE A 49 -12.09 0.48 4.99
N LEU A 50 -13.41 0.47 5.18
CA LEU A 50 -14.31 -0.09 4.19
C LEU A 50 -14.35 0.81 2.95
N ALA A 51 -14.23 0.20 1.78
CA ALA A 51 -14.47 0.86 0.51
C ALA A 51 -15.97 0.98 0.19
N LYS A 52 -16.81 1.21 1.21
CA LYS A 52 -18.27 1.27 1.08
C LYS A 52 -18.70 2.73 0.94
N THR A 53 -19.35 3.07 -0.15
CA THR A 53 -19.86 4.42 -0.43
C THR A 53 -21.02 4.78 0.51
N ALA A 54 -21.33 6.08 0.60
CA ALA A 54 -22.45 6.58 1.40
C ALA A 54 -23.81 5.95 1.00
N ASP A 55 -23.96 5.58 -0.27
CA ASP A 55 -25.14 4.86 -0.79
C ASP A 55 -25.18 3.37 -0.40
N GLY A 56 -24.21 2.89 0.37
CA GLY A 56 -24.08 1.51 0.80
C GLY A 56 -23.50 0.57 -0.27
N GLY A 57 -23.07 1.11 -1.42
CA GLY A 57 -22.40 0.36 -2.49
C GLY A 57 -20.91 0.17 -2.22
N TRP A 58 -20.23 -0.67 -3.01
CA TRP A 58 -18.78 -0.85 -2.94
C TRP A 58 -18.07 -0.08 -4.05
N LEU A 59 -16.87 0.43 -3.76
CA LEU A 59 -16.06 1.17 -4.70
C LEU A 59 -15.65 0.29 -5.89
N ARG A 60 -15.92 0.75 -7.11
CA ARG A 60 -15.66 -0.04 -8.32
C ARG A 60 -14.21 0.13 -8.78
N SER A 61 -13.62 -0.94 -9.30
CA SER A 61 -12.24 -0.91 -9.81
C SER A 61 -12.05 0.00 -11.04
N ASP A 62 -13.15 0.23 -11.77
CA ASP A 62 -13.31 1.09 -12.94
C ASP A 62 -13.74 2.52 -12.59
N ASP A 63 -13.93 2.82 -11.30
CA ASP A 63 -14.29 4.14 -10.84
C ASP A 63 -13.15 5.14 -11.10
N PRO A 64 -13.45 6.37 -11.56
CA PRO A 64 -12.42 7.38 -11.82
C PRO A 64 -11.57 7.67 -10.58
N ASP A 65 -12.15 7.63 -9.40
CA ASP A 65 -11.44 7.91 -8.15
C ASP A 65 -10.47 6.80 -7.78
N VAL A 66 -10.84 5.54 -8.04
CA VAL A 66 -9.90 4.40 -7.92
C VAL A 66 -8.78 4.51 -8.95
N THR A 67 -9.09 5.00 -10.15
CA THR A 67 -8.08 5.23 -11.18
C THR A 67 -7.09 6.31 -10.73
N SER A 68 -7.58 7.41 -10.15
CA SER A 68 -6.74 8.46 -9.56
C SER A 68 -5.89 7.95 -8.38
N MET A 69 -6.43 7.04 -7.56
CA MET A 69 -5.66 6.40 -6.49
C MET A 69 -4.45 5.61 -7.02
N ARG A 70 -4.54 5.02 -8.21
CA ARG A 70 -3.38 4.29 -8.80
C ARG A 70 -2.20 5.20 -9.07
N SER A 71 -2.45 6.49 -9.30
CA SER A 71 -1.43 7.52 -9.46
C SER A 71 -0.99 8.13 -8.12
N GLY A 72 -1.51 7.65 -6.99
CA GLY A 72 -1.22 8.17 -5.65
C GLY A 72 -2.10 9.35 -5.21
N ALA A 73 -3.07 9.78 -6.02
CA ALA A 73 -3.98 10.86 -5.64
C ALA A 73 -5.06 10.34 -4.67
N ILE A 74 -5.44 11.16 -3.69
CA ILE A 74 -6.50 10.84 -2.74
C ILE A 74 -7.71 11.73 -3.04
N PRO A 75 -8.71 11.24 -3.78
CA PRO A 75 -9.89 12.03 -4.11
C PRO A 75 -10.74 12.29 -2.86
N GLU A 76 -11.52 13.38 -2.88
CA GLU A 76 -12.31 13.82 -1.72
C GLU A 76 -13.33 12.77 -1.27
N GLN A 77 -13.90 12.01 -2.21
CA GLN A 77 -14.81 10.93 -1.85
C GLN A 77 -14.12 9.83 -1.06
N VAL A 78 -12.88 9.45 -1.43
CA VAL A 78 -12.09 8.46 -0.70
C VAL A 78 -11.73 9.00 0.68
N LYS A 79 -11.36 10.29 0.79
CA LYS A 79 -11.14 10.92 2.11
C LYS A 79 -12.35 10.79 3.02
N LYS A 80 -13.57 10.88 2.49
CA LYS A 80 -14.80 10.68 3.27
C LYS A 80 -14.96 9.24 3.76
N LEU A 81 -14.47 8.26 3.01
CA LEU A 81 -14.47 6.84 3.39
C LEU A 81 -13.42 6.53 4.46
N LEU A 82 -12.35 7.33 4.55
CA LEU A 82 -11.29 7.19 5.56
C LEU A 82 -11.65 7.79 6.93
N ASN A 83 -12.93 8.08 7.21
CA ASN A 83 -13.35 8.63 8.51
C ASN A 83 -13.63 7.55 9.56
N GLU A 84 -14.02 6.35 9.15
CA GLU A 84 -14.41 5.25 10.05
C GLU A 84 -13.46 4.07 9.83
N GLU A 85 -12.45 3.95 10.70
CA GLU A 85 -11.57 2.78 10.72
C GLU A 85 -12.37 1.56 11.16
N ILE A 86 -12.08 0.42 10.52
CA ILE A 86 -12.66 -0.86 10.90
C ILE A 86 -12.10 -1.30 12.26
N ASP A 87 -12.98 -1.69 13.18
CA ASP A 87 -12.55 -2.23 14.46
C ASP A 87 -11.75 -3.54 14.23
N PRO A 88 -10.51 -3.65 14.76
CA PRO A 88 -9.65 -4.81 14.54
C PRO A 88 -10.22 -6.12 15.09
N ALA A 89 -11.17 -6.06 16.03
CA ALA A 89 -11.84 -7.23 16.61
C ALA A 89 -13.06 -7.71 15.80
N GLU A 90 -13.48 -6.97 14.77
CA GLU A 90 -14.58 -7.38 13.90
C GLU A 90 -14.19 -8.59 13.04
N GLU A 91 -15.17 -9.46 12.78
CA GLU A 91 -14.99 -10.63 11.94
C GLU A 91 -15.08 -10.26 10.46
N ILE A 92 -14.23 -10.87 9.64
CA ILE A 92 -14.23 -10.67 8.18
C ILE A 92 -15.59 -11.07 7.58
N GLY A 93 -16.24 -12.10 8.12
CA GLY A 93 -17.55 -12.58 7.68
C GLY A 93 -18.65 -11.52 7.80
N ASP A 94 -18.68 -10.78 8.90
CA ASP A 94 -19.72 -9.76 9.15
C ASP A 94 -19.54 -8.52 8.25
N LEU A 95 -18.28 -8.14 8.00
CA LEU A 95 -17.96 -6.96 7.19
C LEU A 95 -18.07 -7.23 5.68
N PHE A 96 -17.58 -8.39 5.22
CA PHE A 96 -17.42 -8.70 3.81
C PHE A 96 -18.34 -9.81 3.30
N GLY A 97 -19.16 -10.44 4.15
CA GLY A 97 -20.05 -11.54 3.76
C GLY A 97 -21.06 -11.18 2.66
N GLY A 98 -21.48 -9.91 2.60
CA GLY A 98 -22.34 -9.36 1.54
C GLY A 98 -21.61 -8.74 0.34
N ALA A 99 -20.28 -8.78 0.31
CA ALA A 99 -19.51 -8.02 -0.66
C ALA A 99 -19.50 -8.66 -2.06
N PRO A 100 -19.63 -7.86 -3.14
CA PRO A 100 -19.57 -8.34 -4.50
C PRO A 100 -18.13 -8.77 -4.85
N LYS A 101 -17.97 -10.02 -5.29
CA LYS A 101 -16.64 -10.62 -5.56
C LYS A 101 -15.98 -10.18 -6.87
N LYS A 102 -16.55 -9.23 -7.62
CA LYS A 102 -16.13 -8.88 -9.00
C LYS A 102 -15.96 -7.38 -9.19
N LYS A 103 -14.78 -6.98 -9.67
CA LYS A 103 -14.43 -5.61 -10.11
C LYS A 103 -14.66 -4.52 -9.06
N THR A 104 -14.44 -4.86 -7.79
CA THR A 104 -14.71 -3.97 -6.65
C THR A 104 -13.54 -4.00 -5.68
N ILE A 105 -13.22 -2.83 -5.14
CA ILE A 105 -12.31 -2.67 -4.02
C ILE A 105 -13.14 -2.84 -2.75
N HIS A 106 -12.60 -3.60 -1.81
CA HIS A 106 -13.28 -3.94 -0.56
C HIS A 106 -12.63 -3.19 0.60
N VAL A 107 -11.30 -3.14 0.61
CA VAL A 107 -10.54 -2.55 1.71
C VAL A 107 -9.66 -1.43 1.18
N LEU A 108 -9.70 -0.28 1.84
CA LEU A 108 -8.75 0.81 1.68
C LEU A 108 -7.72 0.69 2.80
N VAL A 109 -6.45 0.63 2.42
CA VAL A 109 -5.32 0.48 3.35
C VAL A 109 -4.59 1.81 3.41
N VAL A 110 -4.49 2.38 4.60
CA VAL A 110 -3.65 3.54 4.88
C VAL A 110 -2.47 3.06 5.73
N VAL A 111 -1.26 3.47 5.35
CA VAL A 111 -0.05 3.21 6.14
C VAL A 111 0.24 4.46 6.95
N LEU A 112 0.20 4.35 8.28
CA LEU A 112 0.68 5.38 9.19
C LEU A 112 2.16 5.14 9.43
N GLU A 113 3.02 6.00 8.91
CA GLU A 113 4.46 5.93 9.23
C GLU A 113 4.67 6.35 10.70
N ALA A 114 4.94 5.38 11.58
CA ALA A 114 5.29 5.65 12.98
C ALA A 114 6.69 6.25 13.09
N GLY A 115 6.78 7.55 12.81
CA GLY A 115 8.00 8.34 12.95
C GLY A 115 7.77 9.85 12.98
N VAL A 116 6.59 10.34 12.62
CA VAL A 116 6.23 11.76 12.75
C VAL A 116 4.76 11.85 13.14
N GLY A 117 4.50 12.18 14.41
CA GLY A 117 3.16 12.49 14.86
C GLY A 117 2.50 13.54 13.95
N SER A 118 1.22 13.34 13.64
CA SER A 118 0.32 14.42 13.22
C SER A 118 0.84 15.31 12.07
N ALA A 119 1.18 14.75 10.91
CA ALA A 119 1.51 15.55 9.72
C ALA A 119 0.97 15.03 8.37
N LEU A 120 0.24 13.89 8.33
CA LEU A 120 -0.22 13.29 7.07
C LEU A 120 -1.43 13.98 6.41
N LEU A 121 -1.96 15.06 6.98
CA LEU A 121 -2.88 15.96 6.26
C LEU A 121 -2.27 17.30 5.83
N GLN A 122 -0.96 17.53 5.99
CA GLN A 122 -0.36 18.81 5.60
C GLN A 122 0.74 18.77 4.54
N LYS A 123 1.15 17.60 4.05
CA LYS A 123 2.17 17.54 3.00
C LYS A 123 1.83 16.56 1.88
N VAL A 124 0.68 16.76 1.24
CA VAL A 124 0.47 16.27 -0.15
C VAL A 124 1.25 17.19 -1.09
N ASN A 125 2.59 17.23 -0.93
CA ASN A 125 3.50 17.71 -1.97
C ASN A 125 4.95 17.32 -1.68
N THR A 126 5.26 16.03 -1.50
CA THR A 126 6.58 15.55 -1.92
C THR A 126 6.51 14.06 -2.23
N VAL A 127 6.83 13.75 -3.49
CA VAL A 127 7.07 12.41 -4.01
C VAL A 127 8.36 11.90 -3.39
N GLU A 128 8.33 10.75 -2.71
CA GLU A 128 9.48 9.85 -2.62
C GLU A 128 8.98 8.43 -2.29
N TYR A 129 8.73 7.67 -3.36
CA TYR A 129 8.47 6.23 -3.30
C TYR A 129 9.84 5.56 -3.30
N GLN A 130 10.32 5.08 -2.15
CA GLN A 130 11.56 4.30 -2.11
C GLN A 130 11.31 2.91 -2.72
N ASP A 131 11.74 2.75 -3.97
CA ASP A 131 12.06 1.46 -4.58
C ASP A 131 13.16 0.77 -3.76
N VAL A 132 12.79 -0.15 -2.87
CA VAL A 132 13.74 -1.07 -2.25
C VAL A 132 13.84 -2.34 -3.09
N TRP A 133 14.88 -2.39 -3.91
CA TRP A 133 15.35 -3.57 -4.63
C TRP A 133 16.01 -4.55 -3.67
N TYR A 134 15.45 -5.76 -3.50
CA TYR A 134 16.21 -6.89 -2.94
C TYR A 134 17.04 -7.56 -4.04
N GLY A 135 18.21 -6.96 -4.29
CA GLY A 135 19.31 -7.60 -4.99
C GLY A 135 20.07 -8.56 -4.08
N LEU A 136 20.38 -9.73 -4.61
CA LEU A 136 21.19 -10.80 -4.05
C LEU A 136 22.52 -10.30 -3.42
N GLN A 137 22.82 -10.82 -2.23
CA GLN A 137 24.15 -11.26 -1.76
C GLN A 137 25.35 -10.30 -1.88
N GLY A 138 25.83 -9.80 -0.74
CA GLY A 138 27.27 -9.63 -0.50
C GLY A 138 27.71 -8.28 0.09
N SER A 139 28.32 -8.37 1.27
CA SER A 139 29.35 -7.46 1.82
C SER A 139 28.87 -6.18 2.52
N VAL A 140 28.96 -6.22 3.86
CA VAL A 140 28.97 -5.05 4.75
C VAL A 140 30.19 -4.19 4.43
N GLY A 141 29.96 -3.02 3.85
CA GLY A 141 30.93 -1.93 3.75
C GLY A 141 30.31 -0.65 4.31
N ARG A 142 30.90 -0.10 5.37
CA ARG A 142 30.52 1.16 6.01
C ARG A 142 31.00 2.31 5.11
N GLY A 143 30.09 3.07 4.51
CA GLY A 143 30.43 4.19 3.62
C GLY A 143 29.53 5.39 3.88
N GLU A 144 30.16 6.51 4.24
CA GLU A 144 29.59 7.84 4.43
C GLU A 144 28.78 8.33 3.21
N GLY A 145 27.85 9.26 3.47
CA GLY A 145 26.80 9.71 2.55
C GLY A 145 27.27 10.11 1.16
N ILE A 146 26.48 9.72 0.16
CA ILE A 146 26.67 10.09 -1.24
C ILE A 146 25.96 11.43 -1.52
N ASP A 147 26.73 12.42 -1.96
CA ASP A 147 26.23 13.69 -2.47
C ASP A 147 25.77 13.51 -3.93
N LEU A 148 24.51 13.86 -4.21
CA LEU A 148 23.84 13.58 -5.49
C LEU A 148 24.18 14.58 -6.62
N ASN A 149 25.16 15.48 -6.43
CA ASN A 149 25.59 16.44 -7.46
C ASN A 149 27.01 16.18 -8.00
N ASP A 150 27.63 15.03 -7.73
CA ASP A 150 28.95 14.71 -8.28
C ASP A 150 28.86 14.08 -9.69
N GLU A 151 29.32 14.84 -10.69
CA GLU A 151 29.34 14.51 -12.13
C GLU A 151 30.19 13.28 -12.52
N ARG A 152 30.84 12.57 -11.57
CA ARG A 152 31.62 11.35 -11.87
C ARG A 152 30.84 10.04 -11.78
N THR A 153 29.57 10.05 -11.39
CA THR A 153 28.75 8.83 -11.26
C THR A 153 28.10 8.37 -12.57
N LEU A 154 28.13 9.19 -13.63
CA LEU A 154 27.53 8.85 -14.94
C LEU A 154 28.42 7.97 -15.86
N SER A 155 29.60 7.56 -15.41
CA SER A 155 30.58 6.84 -16.26
C SER A 155 30.65 5.31 -16.07
N ARG A 156 29.74 4.68 -15.31
CA ARG A 156 29.72 3.20 -15.11
C ARG A 156 28.58 2.45 -15.82
N SER A 157 27.74 3.12 -16.60
CA SER A 157 26.57 2.50 -17.25
C SER A 157 26.84 1.93 -18.66
N ALA A 158 28.07 2.04 -19.19
CA ALA A 158 28.33 1.80 -20.62
C ALA A 158 29.38 0.71 -20.93
N LEU A 159 29.77 -0.15 -19.97
CA LEU A 159 30.76 -1.21 -20.20
C LEU A 159 30.31 -2.54 -19.57
N THR A 160 29.22 -3.09 -20.09
CA THR A 160 28.94 -4.53 -20.04
C THR A 160 28.32 -4.95 -21.37
N ALA A 161 29.11 -4.71 -22.42
CA ALA A 161 29.03 -5.44 -23.66
C ALA A 161 30.45 -5.93 -23.95
N ASP A 162 30.56 -7.22 -24.28
CA ASP A 162 31.76 -7.92 -24.70
C ASP A 162 32.80 -8.25 -23.61
N ILE A 163 32.87 -9.54 -23.24
CA ILE A 163 33.93 -10.46 -23.69
C ILE A 163 33.62 -11.84 -23.09
N ILE A 164 33.14 -12.75 -23.95
CA ILE A 164 33.34 -14.20 -23.81
C ILE A 164 34.09 -14.61 -25.08
N ASP A 165 35.37 -14.92 -24.94
CA ASP A 165 36.05 -16.04 -25.56
C ASP A 165 37.20 -16.49 -24.64
#